data_AF-A0A410JXT8-F1
#
_entry.id   AF-A0A410JXT8-F1
#
_cell.length_a   1.000
_cell.length_b   1.000
_cell.length_c   1.000
_cell.angle_alpha   90.00
_cell.angle_beta   90.00
_cell.angle_gamma   90.00
#
_symmetry.space_group_name_H-M   'P 1'
#
loop_
_entity.id
_entity.type
_entity.pdbx_description
1 polymer ?
#
loop_
_entity_poly.entity_id
_entity_poly.type
_entity_poly.pdbx_seq_one_letter_code
_entity_poly.pdbx_strand_id
1 'polypeptide(L)'
;MITAPGLSSRDFNGQLIKGTVIEVDSGLINASVLIQSGKRTISIMMSAAELVKAGITVNSTVFCLMSGKDITIITDIKEYMTKLQKKNPNLETYLVK
;
A
#
# COMPACT_ATOMS: atom_id res chain seq x y z
N MET A 1 5.93 -8.72 15.45
CA MET A 1 6.10 -9.18 14.05
C MET A 1 4.69 -9.20 13.45
N ILE A 2 4.28 -8.16 12.71
CA ILE A 2 2.89 -8.10 12.20
C ILE A 2 2.85 -8.91 10.91
N THR A 3 2.16 -10.03 10.99
CA THR A 3 1.87 -10.94 9.89
C THR A 3 1.03 -10.16 8.88
N ALA A 4 1.58 -9.92 7.68
CA ALA A 4 0.75 -9.51 6.55
C ALA A 4 -0.38 -10.57 6.42
N PRO A 5 -1.65 -10.17 6.28
CA PRO A 5 -2.73 -11.13 6.09
C PRO A 5 -2.38 -12.06 4.93
N GLY A 6 -2.77 -13.34 5.03
CA GLY A 6 -2.54 -14.31 3.96
C GLY A 6 -3.10 -13.75 2.67
N LEU A 7 -2.24 -13.50 1.68
CA LEU A 7 -2.69 -12.97 0.41
C LEU A 7 -3.55 -14.04 -0.25
N SER A 8 -4.83 -13.73 -0.43
CA SER A 8 -5.80 -14.61 -1.08
C SER A 8 -5.81 -14.31 -2.58
N SER A 9 -6.37 -15.21 -3.37
CA SER A 9 -6.56 -15.01 -4.82
C SER A 9 -7.33 -13.73 -5.18
N ARG A 10 -8.04 -13.10 -4.21
CA ARG A 10 -8.67 -11.78 -4.40
C ARG A 10 -7.67 -10.63 -4.50
N ASP A 11 -6.51 -10.73 -3.86
CA ASP A 11 -5.52 -9.65 -3.86
C ASP A 11 -4.83 -9.49 -5.22
N PHE A 12 -4.82 -10.55 -6.04
CA PHE A 12 -4.38 -10.52 -7.44
C PHE A 12 -5.35 -9.80 -8.39
N ASN A 13 -6.62 -9.61 -7.99
CA ASN A 13 -7.58 -8.76 -8.71
C ASN A 13 -7.51 -7.28 -8.24
N GLY A 14 -6.58 -6.96 -7.33
CA GLY A 14 -6.48 -5.64 -6.76
C GLY A 14 -5.99 -4.61 -7.78
N GLN A 15 -6.61 -3.42 -7.79
CA GLN A 15 -6.13 -2.32 -8.62
C GLN A 15 -4.95 -1.65 -7.93
N LEU A 16 -3.80 -1.64 -8.60
CA LEU A 16 -2.63 -0.88 -8.15
C LEU A 16 -2.69 0.54 -8.72
N ILE A 17 -2.73 1.53 -7.82
CA ILE A 17 -2.77 2.94 -8.19
C ILE A 17 -1.51 3.63 -7.68
N LYS A 18 -0.74 4.24 -8.58
CA LYS A 18 0.37 5.12 -8.22
C LYS A 18 -0.15 6.52 -7.93
N GLY A 19 0.23 7.11 -6.81
CA GLY A 19 -0.15 8.47 -6.46
C GLY A 19 0.93 9.21 -5.67
N THR A 20 0.70 10.50 -5.49
CA THR A 20 1.54 11.39 -4.68
C THR A 20 0.78 11.79 -3.43
N VAL A 21 1.41 11.68 -2.27
CA VAL A 21 0.84 12.15 -1.00
C VAL A 21 0.79 13.67 -1.03
N ILE A 22 -0.41 14.24 -0.91
CA ILE A 22 -0.62 15.69 -0.93
C ILE A 22 -0.86 16.25 0.47
N GLU A 23 -1.32 15.41 1.40
CA GLU A 23 -1.59 15.82 2.77
C GLU A 23 -1.36 14.64 3.72
N VAL A 24 -0.84 14.94 4.90
CA VAL A 24 -0.69 14.00 6.01
C VAL A 24 -1.11 14.73 7.27
N ASP A 25 -2.12 14.21 7.95
CA ASP A 25 -2.54 14.64 9.28
C ASP A 25 -2.30 13.50 10.27
N SER A 26 -1.39 13.67 11.23
CA SER A 26 -1.02 12.64 12.19
C SER A 26 -1.44 13.04 13.59
N GLY A 27 -2.41 12.31 14.14
CA GLY A 27 -2.72 12.32 15.57
C GLY A 27 -1.81 11.40 16.37
N LEU A 28 -2.16 11.20 17.64
CA LEU A 28 -1.40 10.35 18.57
C LEU A 28 -1.47 8.85 18.21
N ILE A 29 -2.64 8.40 17.74
CA ILE A 29 -2.94 6.98 17.49
C ILE A 29 -3.09 6.71 15.99
N ASN A 30 -3.85 7.57 15.31
CA ASN A 30 -4.17 7.44 13.90
C ASN A 30 -3.60 8.60 13.10
N ALA A 31 -3.36 8.34 11.82
CA ALA A 31 -3.03 9.33 10.82
C ALA A 31 -3.97 9.20 9.62
N SER A 32 -4.32 10.35 9.04
CA SER A 32 -4.99 10.47 7.75
C SER A 32 -3.96 10.82 6.69
N VAL A 33 -3.99 10.12 5.56
CA VAL A 33 -3.11 10.36 4.41
C VAL A 33 -3.97 10.57 3.19
N LEU A 34 -3.76 11.71 2.52
CA LEU A 34 -4.45 12.05 1.28
C LEU A 34 -3.50 11.90 0.09
N ILE A 35 -3.92 11.11 -0.89
CA ILE A 35 -3.10 10.73 -2.05
C ILE A 35 -3.81 11.17 -3.33
N GLN A 36 -3.10 11.90 -4.17
CA GLN A 36 -3.57 12.31 -5.49
C GLN A 36 -2.99 11.40 -6.57
N SER A 37 -3.85 10.86 -7.44
CA SER A 37 -3.47 10.11 -8.64
C SER A 37 -4.23 10.68 -9.84
N GLY A 38 -3.61 11.63 -10.54
CA GLY A 38 -4.27 12.34 -11.64
C GLY A 38 -5.48 13.12 -11.14
N LYS A 39 -6.69 12.73 -11.60
CA LYS A 39 -7.97 13.33 -11.16
C LYS A 39 -8.61 12.62 -9.95
N ARG A 40 -8.00 11.55 -9.44
CA ARG A 40 -8.53 10.76 -8.32
C ARG A 40 -7.83 11.16 -7.03
N THR A 41 -8.61 11.25 -5.96
CA THR A 41 -8.11 11.46 -4.60
C THR A 41 -8.48 10.26 -3.76
N ILE A 42 -7.50 9.73 -3.03
CA ILE A 42 -7.64 8.57 -2.16
C ILE A 42 -7.33 9.03 -0.75
N SER A 43 -8.28 8.86 0.17
CA SER A 43 -8.08 9.15 1.60
C SER A 43 -7.97 7.84 2.35
N ILE A 44 -6.93 7.71 3.17
CA ILE A 44 -6.62 6.50 3.92
C ILE A 44 -6.39 6.87 5.37
N MET A 45 -7.04 6.14 6.27
CA MET A 45 -6.73 6.17 7.69
C MET A 45 -5.81 4.99 8.03
N MET A 46 -4.72 5.26 8.72
CA MET A 46 -3.78 4.25 9.20
C MET A 46 -3.29 4.58 10.60
N SER A 47 -2.54 3.69 11.23
CA SER A 47 -1.93 4.03 12.52
C SER A 47 -0.79 5.04 12.32
N ALA A 48 -0.65 5.97 13.27
CA ALA A 48 0.45 6.92 13.27
C ALA A 48 1.82 6.21 13.34
N ALA A 49 1.89 5.07 14.04
CA ALA A 49 3.09 4.25 14.11
C ALA A 49 3.48 3.64 12.74
N GLU A 50 2.51 3.20 11.95
CA GLU A 50 2.76 2.68 10.59
C GLU A 50 3.18 3.79 9.64
N LEU A 51 2.56 4.98 9.72
CA LEU A 51 2.96 6.15 8.94
C LEU A 51 4.45 6.47 9.15
N VAL A 52 4.88 6.57 10.42
CA VAL A 52 6.27 6.87 10.78
C VAL A 52 7.21 5.77 10.31
N LYS A 53 6.85 4.50 10.52
CA LYS A 53 7.66 3.36 10.09
C LYS A 53 7.81 3.29 8.57
N ALA A 54 6.76 3.63 7.84
CA ALA A 54 6.77 3.65 6.37
C ALA A 54 7.52 4.86 5.79
N GLY A 55 7.81 5.88 6.61
CA GLY A 55 8.47 7.10 6.16
C GLY A 55 7.63 7.93 5.19
N ILE A 56 6.30 7.82 5.28
CA ILE A 56 5.38 8.52 4.38
C ILE A 56 5.32 10.00 4.77
N THR A 57 5.63 10.87 3.83
CA THR A 57 5.58 12.33 4.00
C THR A 57 4.87 12.99 2.82
N VAL A 58 4.46 14.25 2.98
CA VAL A 58 3.93 15.04 1.86
C VAL A 58 4.94 15.06 0.70
N ASN A 59 4.45 14.95 -0.52
CA ASN A 59 5.20 14.74 -1.77
C ASN A 59 5.82 13.35 -1.97
N SER A 60 5.65 12.41 -1.03
CA SER A 60 6.06 11.03 -1.23
C SER A 60 5.26 10.39 -2.38
N THR A 61 5.94 9.65 -3.24
CA THR A 61 5.28 8.77 -4.22
C THR A 61 4.97 7.44 -3.56
N VAL A 62 3.72 7.01 -3.65
CA VAL A 62 3.25 5.75 -3.05
C VAL A 62 2.40 4.97 -4.04
N PHE A 63 2.30 3.66 -3.83
CA PHE A 63 1.37 2.79 -4.54
C PHE A 63 0.28 2.31 -3.59
N CYS A 64 -0.98 2.47 -3.99
CA CYS A 64 -2.12 1.96 -3.28
C CYS A 64 -2.57 0.67 -3.96
N LEU A 65 -2.46 -0.46 -3.27
CA LEU A 65 -3.08 -1.71 -3.70
C LEU A 65 -4.47 -1.80 -3.06
N MET A 66 -5.50 -1.73 -3.89
CA MET A 66 -6.89 -1.82 -3.44
C MET A 66 -7.42 -3.25 -3.67
N SER A 67 -7.76 -3.96 -2.59
CA SER A 67 -8.37 -5.30 -2.63
C SER A 67 -9.78 -5.22 -2.03
N GLY A 68 -10.78 -4.99 -2.88
CA GLY A 68 -12.15 -4.75 -2.43
C GLY A 68 -12.27 -3.46 -1.61
N LYS A 69 -12.50 -3.60 -0.30
CA LYS A 69 -12.57 -2.46 0.64
C LYS A 69 -11.24 -2.17 1.34
N ASP A 70 -10.27 -3.08 1.23
CA ASP A 70 -8.99 -2.97 1.90
C ASP A 70 -8.00 -2.21 1.01
N ILE A 71 -7.27 -1.27 1.60
CA ILE A 71 -6.24 -0.50 0.91
C ILE A 71 -4.90 -0.72 1.61
N THR A 72 -3.91 -1.18 0.85
CA THR A 72 -2.53 -1.31 1.32
C THR A 72 -1.67 -0.22 0.68
N ILE A 73 -0.97 0.57 1.49
CA ILE A 73 0.01 1.54 1.00
C ILE A 73 1.37 0.85 0.88
N ILE A 74 2.01 1.03 -0.27
CA ILE A 74 3.31 0.48 -0.61
C ILE A 74 4.23 1.65 -0.97
N THR A 75 5.27 1.85 -0.17
CA THR A 75 6.28 2.90 -0.40
C THR A 75 7.42 2.41 -1.30
N ASP A 76 7.82 1.15 -1.15
CA ASP A 76 8.77 0.47 -2.05
C ASP A 76 8.13 -0.77 -2.69
N ILE A 77 7.83 -0.66 -3.98
CA ILE A 77 7.21 -1.74 -4.73
C ILE A 77 8.14 -2.94 -4.94
N LYS A 78 9.46 -2.72 -5.02
CA LYS A 78 10.44 -3.81 -5.18
C LYS A 78 10.49 -4.63 -3.91
N GLU A 79 10.61 -3.95 -2.76
CA GLU A 79 10.62 -4.64 -1.46
C GLU A 79 9.32 -5.41 -1.23
N TYR A 80 8.18 -4.80 -1.58
CA TYR A 80 6.87 -5.45 -1.48
C TYR A 80 6.78 -6.71 -2.36
N MET A 81 7.20 -6.63 -3.63
CA MET A 81 7.21 -7.78 -4.54
C MET A 81 8.17 -8.88 -4.08
N THR A 82 9.36 -8.52 -3.57
CA THR A 82 10.31 -9.50 -3.01
C THR A 82 9.74 -10.22 -1.80
N LYS A 83 9.06 -9.50 -0.90
CA LYS A 83 8.37 -10.12 0.26
C LYS A 83 7.22 -11.03 -0.19
N LEU A 84 6.47 -10.60 -1.21
CA LEU A 84 5.42 -11.38 -1.84
C LEU A 84 5.94 -12.70 -2.41
N GLN A 85 6.99 -12.66 -3.24
CA GLN A 85 7.61 -13.84 -3.82
C GLN A 85 8.13 -14.81 -2.74
N LYS A 86 8.77 -14.30 -1.69
CA LYS A 86 9.21 -15.13 -0.56
C LYS A 86 8.06 -15.81 0.18
N LYS A 87 6.92 -15.15 0.29
CA LYS A 87 5.73 -15.67 0.97
C LYS A 87 4.93 -16.65 0.10
N ASN A 88 4.94 -16.45 -1.22
CA ASN A 88 4.27 -17.28 -2.20
C ASN A 88 5.26 -17.62 -3.34
N PRO A 89 6.09 -18.67 -3.21
CA PRO A 89 7.08 -19.02 -4.23
C PRO A 89 6.47 -19.37 -5.60
N ASN A 90 5.17 -19.65 -5.66
CA ASN A 90 4.43 -19.93 -6.91
C ASN A 90 3.91 -18.65 -7.62
N LEU A 91 4.37 -17.46 -7.24
CA LEU A 91 3.96 -16.18 -7.85
C LEU A 91 4.48 -15.99 -9.28
N GLU A 92 5.63 -16.60 -9.63
CA GLU A 92 6.25 -16.45 -10.95
C GLU A 92 5.34 -16.92 -12.09
N THR A 93 4.43 -17.87 -11.83
CA THR A 93 3.52 -18.43 -12.82
C THR A 93 2.34 -17.52 -13.20
N TYR A 94 2.11 -16.42 -12.47
CA TYR A 94 0.96 -15.52 -12.71
C TYR A 94 1.33 -14.17 -13.33
N LEU A 95 2.61 -13.79 -13.36
CA LEU A 95 3.08 -12.52 -13.94
C LEU A 95 3.58 -12.67 -15.40
N VAL A 96 3.64 -13.91 -15.90
CA VAL A 96 4.00 -14.23 -17.29
C VAL A 96 2.80 -14.90 -17.95
N LYS A 97 1.81 -14.10 -18.33
CA LYS A 97 0.87 -14.44 -19.41
C LYS A 97 0.37 -13.18 -20.08
#